data_AF-A0A9N9GIV6-F1
#
_entry.id   AF-A0A9N9GIV6-F1
#
_cell.length_a   1.000
_cell.length_b   1.000
_cell.length_c   1.000
_cell.angle_alpha   90.00
_cell.angle_beta   90.00
_cell.angle_gamma   90.00
#
_symmetry.space_group_name_H-M   'P 1'
#
loop_
_entity.id
_entity.type
_entity.pdbx_description
1 polymer ?
#
loop_
_entity_poly.entity_id
_entity_poly.type
_entity_poly.pdbx_seq_one_letter_code
_entity_poly.pdbx_strand_id
1 'polypeptide(L)'
;DDIEFAKINDNNTVITFIDDNQDSESIDDQGSESIVDDDQSSESIDDDQDQFEICWFHTAEATIVPDGLSKNYSKVIDFDQLPEHVKNLYPELWKIVTKKTESTFRNTAIENRAARTPLMEKFEKFQPDYYGFKEMYIILRTLRTLFVESKKLFSNMIFPLSPMEYLAEVLVPETAIRLIAQDRNISLLESAEIMKDSTNFGMYIHDVEENNIYEIIDNSLL
;
A
#
# COMPACT_ATOMS: atom_id res chain seq x y z
N ASP A 1 2.24 29.03 24.00
CA ASP A 1 0.87 29.33 23.56
C ASP A 1 0.49 28.32 22.50
N ASP A 2 -0.10 27.26 23.03
CA ASP A 2 -1.11 26.33 22.48
C ASP A 2 -0.85 25.62 21.14
N ILE A 3 -0.28 24.42 21.25
CA ILE A 3 -0.48 23.35 20.28
C ILE A 3 -1.59 22.45 20.84
N GLU A 4 -2.76 22.53 20.23
CA GLU A 4 -3.93 21.73 20.58
C GLU A 4 -3.72 20.28 20.08
N PHE A 5 -3.64 19.34 21.02
CA PHE A 5 -3.58 17.92 20.72
C PHE A 5 -4.97 17.45 20.25
N ALA A 6 -5.11 17.16 18.97
CA ALA A 6 -6.30 16.49 18.46
C ALA A 6 -6.44 15.11 19.11
N LYS A 7 -7.52 14.94 19.88
CA LYS A 7 -7.98 13.66 20.41
C LYS A 7 -8.40 12.77 19.25
N ILE A 8 -7.86 11.55 19.22
CA ILE A 8 -8.32 10.48 18.33
C ILE A 8 -9.65 9.98 18.90
N ASN A 9 -10.73 10.20 18.15
CA ASN A 9 -11.96 9.45 18.32
C ASN A 9 -11.97 8.34 17.27
N ASP A 10 -12.10 7.11 17.75
CA ASP A 10 -12.41 5.95 16.94
C ASP A 10 -13.70 6.23 16.15
N ASN A 11 -13.60 6.23 14.82
CA ASN A 11 -14.58 5.72 13.85
C ASN A 11 -14.16 6.17 12.44
N ASN A 12 -14.03 5.17 11.55
CA ASN A 12 -13.94 5.24 10.08
C ASN A 12 -13.80 6.64 9.46
N THR A 13 -12.66 6.93 8.86
CA THR A 13 -12.54 8.03 7.90
C THR A 13 -11.79 7.56 6.66
N VAL A 14 -12.55 7.46 5.57
CA VAL A 14 -12.06 7.48 4.20
C VAL A 14 -11.33 8.79 4.00
N ILE A 15 -10.04 8.74 3.64
CA ILE A 15 -9.28 9.94 3.27
C ILE A 15 -9.69 10.30 1.84
N THR A 16 -10.59 11.27 1.69
CA THR A 16 -10.81 11.95 0.40
C THR A 16 -9.79 13.08 0.26
N PHE A 17 -9.02 13.07 -0.83
CA PHE A 17 -8.13 14.18 -1.20
C PHE A 17 -8.98 15.23 -1.92
N ILE A 18 -9.17 16.38 -1.30
CA ILE A 18 -9.77 17.56 -1.95
C ILE A 18 -8.66 18.26 -2.74
N ASP A 19 -8.84 18.36 -4.06
CA ASP A 19 -8.00 19.14 -4.95
C ASP A 19 -8.37 20.62 -4.80
N ASP A 20 -7.45 21.42 -4.25
CA ASP A 20 -7.58 22.87 -4.14
C ASP A 20 -7.38 23.50 -5.53
N ASN A 21 -8.47 23.70 -6.25
CA ASN A 21 -8.56 24.69 -7.32
C ASN A 21 -10.03 25.07 -7.53
N GLN A 22 -10.44 26.24 -7.03
CA GLN A 22 -11.00 27.25 -7.93
C GLN A 22 -11.14 28.61 -7.25
N ASP A 23 -10.72 29.59 -8.04
CA ASP A 23 -10.72 31.01 -7.77
C ASP A 23 -12.11 31.57 -7.44
N SER A 24 -12.06 32.63 -6.66
CA SER A 24 -13.14 33.55 -6.31
C SER A 24 -13.89 34.11 -7.52
N GLU A 25 -15.22 34.02 -7.49
CA GLU A 25 -16.09 35.04 -8.12
C GLU A 25 -17.39 35.20 -7.32
N SER A 26 -17.61 36.43 -6.88
CA SER A 26 -18.81 36.95 -6.21
C SER A 26 -19.96 37.17 -7.18
N ILE A 27 -21.22 36.93 -6.79
CA ILE A 27 -22.39 37.68 -7.28
C ILE A 27 -23.52 37.64 -6.24
N ASP A 28 -24.15 38.81 -6.06
CA ASP A 28 -25.24 39.15 -5.16
C ASP A 28 -26.63 38.62 -5.57
N ASP A 29 -27.45 38.44 -4.53
CA ASP A 29 -28.92 38.55 -4.37
C ASP A 29 -29.81 38.99 -5.56
N GLN A 30 -30.98 38.32 -5.72
CA GLN A 30 -32.35 38.88 -5.73
C GLN A 30 -33.40 37.89 -6.34
N GLY A 31 -34.46 37.58 -5.58
CA GLY A 31 -35.87 37.66 -6.02
C GLY A 31 -36.55 36.53 -6.85
N SER A 32 -37.28 35.67 -6.14
CA SER A 32 -38.61 35.05 -6.43
C SER A 32 -39.23 35.05 -7.85
N GLU A 33 -39.65 33.87 -8.34
CA GLU A 33 -41.07 33.53 -8.61
C GLU A 33 -41.26 32.04 -8.98
N SER A 34 -42.41 31.49 -8.58
CA SER A 34 -42.84 30.09 -8.65
C SER A 34 -43.39 29.67 -10.00
N ILE A 35 -43.00 28.50 -10.52
CA ILE A 35 -43.86 27.66 -11.39
C ILE A 35 -43.60 26.18 -11.05
N VAL A 36 -44.70 25.47 -10.79
CA VAL A 36 -44.83 24.01 -10.54
C VAL A 36 -44.40 23.26 -11.80
N ASP A 37 -43.66 22.15 -11.67
CA ASP A 37 -43.84 20.95 -12.51
C ASP A 37 -42.99 19.76 -11.99
N ASP A 38 -43.71 18.68 -11.67
CA ASP A 38 -43.40 17.25 -11.79
C ASP A 38 -42.03 16.67 -11.35
N ASP A 39 -42.10 15.99 -10.20
CA ASP A 39 -41.58 14.64 -9.91
C ASP A 39 -40.81 13.93 -11.03
N GLN A 40 -39.47 14.00 -10.99
CA GLN A 40 -38.56 12.87 -11.24
C GLN A 40 -37.28 13.05 -10.42
N SER A 41 -37.32 12.59 -9.17
CA SER A 41 -36.10 12.20 -8.46
C SER A 41 -35.68 10.82 -8.95
N SER A 42 -34.56 10.72 -9.66
CA SER A 42 -33.75 9.51 -9.65
C SER A 42 -32.29 9.90 -9.76
N GLU A 43 -31.61 9.79 -8.62
CA GLU A 43 -30.16 9.78 -8.49
C GLU A 43 -29.54 8.86 -9.55
N SER A 44 -28.56 9.35 -10.30
CA SER A 44 -27.79 8.54 -11.25
C SER A 44 -26.30 8.85 -11.15
N ILE A 45 -25.72 8.70 -9.96
CA ILE A 45 -24.28 8.91 -9.72
C ILE A 45 -23.57 7.71 -9.07
N ASP A 46 -24.27 6.68 -8.56
CA ASP A 46 -23.62 5.57 -7.82
C ASP A 46 -23.44 4.23 -8.59
N ASP A 47 -23.93 4.09 -9.82
CA ASP A 47 -24.03 2.76 -10.49
C ASP A 47 -22.71 2.27 -11.14
N ASP A 48 -21.83 3.19 -11.56
CA ASP A 48 -20.59 2.84 -12.29
C ASP A 48 -19.48 2.31 -11.37
N GLN A 49 -19.45 2.79 -10.11
CA GLN A 49 -18.43 2.41 -9.13
C GLN A 49 -18.72 0.98 -8.60
N ASP A 50 -19.99 0.68 -8.35
CA ASP A 50 -20.47 -0.64 -7.94
C ASP A 50 -20.24 -1.71 -9.03
N GLN A 51 -20.47 -1.37 -10.31
CA GLN A 51 -20.24 -2.31 -11.41
C GLN A 51 -18.75 -2.65 -11.60
N PHE A 52 -17.86 -1.68 -11.41
CA PHE A 52 -16.40 -1.88 -11.51
C PHE A 52 -15.89 -2.80 -10.39
N GLU A 53 -16.32 -2.56 -9.16
CA GLU A 53 -15.97 -3.39 -8.00
C GLU A 53 -16.41 -4.85 -8.21
N ILE A 54 -17.67 -5.07 -8.61
CA ILE A 54 -18.19 -6.41 -8.93
C ILE A 54 -17.36 -7.10 -10.03
N CYS A 55 -16.96 -6.37 -11.08
CA CYS A 55 -16.11 -6.94 -12.14
C CYS A 55 -14.70 -7.29 -11.65
N TRP A 56 -14.14 -6.49 -10.74
CA TRP A 56 -12.84 -6.76 -10.16
C TRP A 56 -12.89 -8.00 -9.24
N PHE A 57 -13.88 -8.10 -8.35
CA PHE A 57 -14.06 -9.29 -7.50
C PHE A 57 -14.23 -10.56 -8.35
N HIS A 58 -15.08 -10.55 -9.37
CA HIS A 58 -15.24 -11.70 -10.28
C HIS A 58 -13.94 -12.04 -11.04
N THR A 59 -13.19 -11.03 -11.50
CA THR A 59 -11.89 -11.26 -12.15
C THR A 59 -10.89 -11.87 -11.17
N ALA A 60 -10.91 -11.42 -9.92
CA ALA A 60 -10.02 -11.94 -8.90
C ALA A 60 -10.34 -13.38 -8.53
N GLU A 61 -11.60 -13.71 -8.28
CA GLU A 61 -12.05 -15.08 -7.97
C GLU A 61 -11.82 -16.02 -9.15
N ALA A 62 -12.11 -15.58 -10.38
CA ALA A 62 -12.02 -16.43 -11.56
C ALA A 62 -10.58 -16.64 -12.05
N THR A 63 -9.69 -15.66 -11.86
CA THR A 63 -8.35 -15.66 -12.47
C THR A 63 -7.21 -15.45 -11.48
N ILE A 64 -7.28 -14.40 -10.64
CA ILE A 64 -6.15 -14.00 -9.79
C ILE A 64 -5.90 -15.03 -8.67
N VAL A 65 -6.96 -15.46 -7.99
CA VAL A 65 -6.86 -16.44 -6.90
C VAL A 65 -6.38 -17.79 -7.43
N PRO A 66 -7.01 -18.41 -8.45
CA PRO A 66 -6.52 -19.69 -8.98
C PRO A 66 -5.07 -19.64 -9.47
N ASP A 67 -4.65 -18.55 -10.13
CA ASP A 67 -3.27 -18.38 -10.60
C ASP A 67 -2.28 -18.30 -9.44
N GLY A 68 -2.55 -17.48 -8.42
CA GLY A 68 -1.70 -17.38 -7.23
C GLY A 68 -1.61 -18.69 -6.43
N LEU A 69 -2.71 -19.45 -6.37
CA LEU A 69 -2.71 -20.78 -5.77
C LEU A 69 -1.85 -21.77 -6.55
N SER A 70 -1.93 -21.76 -7.89
CA SER A 70 -1.10 -22.61 -8.74
C SER A 70 0.40 -22.30 -8.60
N LYS A 71 0.73 -21.04 -8.30
CA LYS A 71 2.10 -20.54 -8.05
C LYS A 71 2.57 -20.72 -6.60
N ASN A 72 1.73 -21.33 -5.75
CA ASN A 72 1.95 -21.53 -4.31
C ASN A 72 2.23 -20.22 -3.56
N TYR A 73 1.48 -19.15 -3.83
CA TYR A 73 1.54 -17.95 -3.02
C TYR A 73 0.92 -18.19 -1.64
N SER A 74 1.55 -17.67 -0.59
CA SER A 74 1.12 -17.97 0.78
C SER A 74 -0.25 -17.38 1.04
N LYS A 75 -1.15 -18.18 1.62
CA LYS A 75 -2.50 -17.73 2.02
C LYS A 75 -2.55 -17.21 3.45
N VAL A 76 -1.55 -17.56 4.26
CA VAL A 76 -1.52 -17.28 5.69
C VAL A 76 -0.18 -16.66 6.04
N ILE A 77 -0.23 -15.43 6.54
CA ILE A 77 0.91 -14.73 7.11
C ILE A 77 0.74 -14.76 8.62
N ASP A 78 1.76 -15.23 9.32
CA ASP A 78 1.83 -15.06 10.77
C ASP A 78 2.23 -13.61 11.09
N PHE A 79 1.24 -12.73 11.11
CA PHE A 79 1.43 -11.31 11.41
C PHE A 79 1.96 -11.06 12.83
N ASP A 80 1.76 -11.99 13.76
CA ASP A 80 2.24 -11.87 15.14
C ASP A 80 3.76 -12.05 15.20
N GLN A 81 4.32 -12.95 14.37
CA GLN A 81 5.77 -13.18 14.28
C GLN A 81 6.49 -12.26 13.29
N LEU A 82 5.76 -11.64 12.34
CA LEU A 82 6.32 -10.76 11.32
C LEU A 82 7.25 -9.67 11.88
N PRO A 83 6.92 -8.92 12.96
CA PRO A 83 7.85 -7.95 13.53
C PRO A 83 9.20 -8.55 13.94
N GLU A 84 9.22 -9.77 14.46
CA GLU A 84 10.45 -10.43 14.88
C GLU A 84 11.29 -10.86 13.67
N HIS A 85 10.65 -11.36 12.61
CA HIS A 85 11.32 -11.67 11.35
C HIS A 85 11.98 -10.42 10.75
N VAL A 86 11.28 -9.28 10.74
CA VAL A 86 11.83 -8.00 10.27
C VAL A 86 13.04 -7.57 11.10
N LYS A 87 13.00 -7.73 12.43
CA LYS A 87 14.16 -7.44 13.30
C LYS A 87 15.34 -8.35 12.99
N ASN A 88 15.11 -9.62 12.71
CA ASN A 88 16.16 -10.57 12.36
C ASN A 88 16.88 -10.19 11.05
N LEU A 89 16.21 -9.47 10.15
CA LEU A 89 16.80 -8.93 8.93
C LEU A 89 17.64 -7.66 9.15
N TYR A 90 17.65 -7.08 10.36
CA TYR A 90 18.38 -5.85 10.66
C TYR A 90 19.86 -5.85 10.20
N PRO A 91 20.66 -6.91 10.41
CA PRO A 91 22.06 -6.92 9.96
C PRO A 91 22.21 -6.74 8.44
N GLU A 92 21.33 -7.35 7.66
CA GLU A 92 21.35 -7.24 6.20
C GLU A 92 20.83 -5.87 5.73
N LEU A 93 19.74 -5.38 6.34
CA LEU A 93 19.20 -4.05 6.04
C LEU A 93 20.18 -2.93 6.42
N TRP A 94 20.96 -3.11 7.48
CA TRP A 94 22.00 -2.17 7.87
C TRP A 94 23.13 -2.09 6.83
N LYS A 95 23.45 -3.18 6.14
CA LYS A 95 24.42 -3.15 5.02
C LYS A 95 23.89 -2.32 3.85
N ILE A 96 22.57 -2.33 3.60
CA ILE A 96 21.92 -1.49 2.58
C ILE A 96 22.03 -0.02 2.98
N VAL A 97 21.68 0.34 4.22
CA VAL A 97 21.78 1.72 4.73
C VAL A 97 23.21 2.24 4.67
N THR A 98 24.18 1.40 5.04
CA THR A 98 25.60 1.77 5.05
C THR A 98 26.28 1.65 3.68
N LYS A 99 25.51 1.36 2.62
CA LYS A 99 25.99 1.23 1.23
C LYS A 99 27.08 0.16 1.06
N LYS A 100 27.08 -0.86 1.93
CA LYS A 100 27.94 -2.06 1.83
C LYS A 100 27.36 -3.12 0.91
N THR A 101 26.05 -3.06 0.68
CA THR A 101 25.33 -3.91 -0.25
C THR A 101 24.58 -3.01 -1.25
N GLU A 102 24.62 -3.41 -2.52
CA GLU A 102 23.85 -2.76 -3.57
C GLU A 102 22.36 -3.04 -3.42
N SER A 103 21.56 -2.06 -3.82
CA SER A 103 20.11 -2.10 -3.68
C SER A 103 19.50 -1.50 -4.94
N THR A 104 18.77 -2.33 -5.68
CA THR A 104 18.03 -1.88 -6.87
C THR A 104 16.97 -0.85 -6.46
N PHE A 105 16.25 -1.10 -5.37
CA PHE A 105 15.25 -0.18 -4.82
C PHE A 105 15.85 1.19 -4.45
N ARG A 106 17.02 1.22 -3.82
CA ARG A 106 17.73 2.48 -3.52
C ARG A 106 18.06 3.24 -4.80
N ASN A 107 18.56 2.55 -5.82
CA ASN A 107 18.92 3.19 -7.08
C ASN A 107 17.67 3.76 -7.77
N THR A 108 16.59 2.98 -7.84
CA THR A 108 15.31 3.41 -8.39
C THR A 108 14.69 4.58 -7.62
N ALA A 109 14.78 4.59 -6.28
CA ALA A 109 14.27 5.69 -5.46
C ALA A 109 15.04 7.00 -5.71
N ILE A 110 16.35 6.92 -5.88
CA ILE A 110 17.19 8.08 -6.23
C ILE A 110 16.86 8.59 -7.63
N GLU A 111 16.70 7.68 -8.60
CA GLU A 111 16.31 8.03 -9.98
C GLU A 111 14.94 8.71 -10.01
N ASN A 112 13.94 8.15 -9.33
CA ASN A 112 12.59 8.72 -9.23
C ASN A 112 12.61 10.11 -8.58
N ARG A 113 13.45 10.32 -7.55
CA ARG A 113 13.62 11.62 -6.92
C ARG A 113 14.26 12.64 -7.88
N ALA A 114 15.24 12.22 -8.66
CA ALA A 114 15.88 13.07 -9.67
C ALA A 114 14.92 13.43 -10.82
N ALA A 115 14.13 12.46 -11.28
CA ALA A 115 13.15 12.61 -12.33
C ALA A 115 11.87 13.36 -11.89
N ARG A 116 11.67 13.57 -10.57
CA ARG A 116 10.43 14.10 -9.98
C ARG A 116 9.21 13.26 -10.36
N THR A 117 9.40 11.94 -10.40
CA THR A 117 8.37 10.96 -10.74
C THR A 117 7.12 11.18 -9.87
N PRO A 118 5.92 11.27 -10.47
CA PRO A 118 4.68 11.41 -9.73
C PRO A 118 4.45 10.28 -8.74
N LEU A 119 3.75 10.56 -7.65
CA LEU A 119 3.50 9.61 -6.58
C LEU A 119 2.82 8.33 -7.07
N MET A 120 1.88 8.44 -8.00
CA MET A 120 1.12 7.31 -8.56
C MET A 120 2.03 6.30 -9.29
N GLU A 121 3.03 6.78 -10.06
CA GLU A 121 4.00 5.91 -10.73
C GLU A 121 5.01 5.29 -9.73
N LYS A 122 5.25 5.95 -8.58
CA LYS A 122 6.07 5.37 -7.51
C LYS A 122 5.34 4.24 -6.79
N PHE A 123 4.03 4.38 -6.56
CA PHE A 123 3.22 3.36 -5.90
C PHE A 123 3.35 2.01 -6.61
N GLU A 124 3.20 1.99 -7.94
CA GLU A 124 3.35 0.78 -8.76
C GLU A 124 4.73 0.08 -8.65
N LYS A 125 5.79 0.83 -8.31
CA LYS A 125 7.18 0.31 -8.31
C LYS A 125 7.66 -0.19 -6.96
N PHE A 126 7.11 0.31 -5.85
CA PHE A 126 7.66 0.08 -4.52
C PHE A 126 6.72 -0.62 -3.56
N GLN A 127 5.44 -0.79 -3.89
CA GLN A 127 4.53 -1.51 -3.00
C GLN A 127 4.87 -3.01 -2.95
N PRO A 128 5.20 -3.56 -1.77
CA PRO A 128 5.28 -4.99 -1.59
C PRO A 128 3.88 -5.57 -1.42
N ASP A 129 3.09 -5.62 -2.49
CA ASP A 129 1.70 -6.07 -2.42
C ASP A 129 1.58 -7.61 -2.43
N TYR A 130 2.66 -8.36 -2.19
CA TYR A 130 2.61 -9.82 -2.01
C TYR A 130 1.73 -10.22 -0.81
N TYR A 131 1.57 -9.33 0.17
CA TYR A 131 0.95 -9.63 1.46
C TYR A 131 -0.07 -8.57 1.95
N GLY A 132 -0.41 -7.60 1.10
CA GLY A 132 -1.40 -6.54 1.37
C GLY A 132 -0.90 -5.37 2.24
N PHE A 133 -1.77 -4.35 2.40
CA PHE A 133 -1.53 -3.13 3.17
C PHE A 133 -1.20 -3.40 4.64
N LYS A 134 -1.82 -4.44 5.24
CA LYS A 134 -1.58 -4.81 6.65
C LYS A 134 -0.13 -5.22 6.89
N GLU A 135 0.44 -6.05 6.02
CA GLU A 135 1.85 -6.42 6.10
C GLU A 135 2.75 -5.20 5.93
N MET A 136 2.52 -4.42 4.87
CA MET A 136 3.33 -3.23 4.59
C MET A 136 3.36 -2.30 5.80
N TYR A 137 2.21 -2.11 6.47
CA TYR A 137 2.12 -1.31 7.70
C TYR A 137 2.96 -1.88 8.84
N ILE A 138 2.90 -3.20 9.09
CA ILE A 138 3.68 -3.86 10.16
C ILE A 138 5.18 -3.76 9.87
N ILE A 139 5.61 -3.98 8.63
CA ILE A 139 7.01 -3.82 8.20
C ILE A 139 7.45 -2.38 8.43
N LEU A 140 6.71 -1.40 7.90
CA LEU A 140 7.04 0.02 8.01
C LEU A 140 7.16 0.46 9.46
N ARG A 141 6.20 0.09 10.32
CA ARG A 141 6.20 0.41 11.76
C ARG A 141 7.42 -0.18 12.46
N THR A 142 7.74 -1.44 12.15
CA THR A 142 8.89 -2.14 12.74
C THR A 142 10.20 -1.47 12.32
N LEU A 143 10.34 -1.15 11.02
CA LEU A 143 11.51 -0.45 10.49
C LEU A 143 11.64 0.97 11.06
N ARG A 144 10.54 1.71 11.22
CA ARG A 144 10.54 3.03 11.87
C ARG A 144 11.13 2.96 13.28
N THR A 145 10.70 1.98 14.05
CA THR A 145 11.24 1.72 15.40
C THR A 145 12.74 1.43 15.34
N LEU A 146 13.14 0.51 14.44
CA LEU A 146 14.52 0.04 14.31
C LEU A 146 15.50 1.09 13.82
N PHE A 147 15.07 2.03 12.98
CA PHE A 147 15.97 2.91 12.24
C PHE A 147 15.81 4.40 12.57
N VAL A 148 14.58 4.86 12.80
CA VAL A 148 14.26 6.28 12.98
C VAL A 148 14.17 6.62 14.45
N GLU A 149 13.34 5.90 15.21
CA GLU A 149 13.18 6.14 16.65
C GLU A 149 14.47 5.82 17.42
N SER A 150 15.20 4.80 16.97
CA SER A 150 16.54 4.45 17.48
C SER A 150 17.65 5.43 17.06
N LYS A 151 17.34 6.44 16.24
CA LYS A 151 18.29 7.46 15.72
C LYS A 151 19.50 6.86 14.98
N LYS A 152 19.27 5.81 14.20
CA LYS A 152 20.31 5.12 13.40
C LYS A 152 20.40 5.62 11.96
N LEU A 153 19.34 6.24 11.42
CA LEU A 153 19.37 6.88 10.11
C LEU A 153 19.87 8.31 10.19
N PHE A 154 20.97 8.59 9.49
CA PHE A 154 21.54 9.91 9.35
C PHE A 154 21.41 10.40 7.91
N SER A 155 21.18 11.69 7.72
CA SER A 155 20.92 12.28 6.39
C SER A 155 22.02 11.99 5.38
N ASN A 156 23.30 11.94 5.78
CA ASN A 156 24.41 11.61 4.89
C ASN A 156 24.37 10.17 4.33
N MET A 157 23.67 9.25 5.00
CA MET A 157 23.50 7.87 4.55
C MET A 157 22.39 7.74 3.51
N ILE A 158 21.31 8.51 3.68
CA ILE A 158 20.04 8.34 2.94
C ILE A 158 19.73 9.44 1.92
N PHE A 159 20.49 10.54 1.93
CA PHE A 159 20.32 11.62 0.96
C PHE A 159 20.34 11.08 -0.48
N PRO A 160 19.45 11.55 -1.38
CA PRO A 160 18.54 12.70 -1.27
C PRO A 160 17.17 12.43 -0.63
N LEU A 161 16.95 11.22 -0.10
CA LEU A 161 15.66 10.82 0.46
C LEU A 161 15.53 11.28 1.92
N SER A 162 14.32 11.64 2.33
CA SER A 162 13.96 11.78 3.75
C SER A 162 13.94 10.40 4.43
N PRO A 163 13.99 10.33 5.78
CA PRO A 163 13.91 9.06 6.48
C PRO A 163 12.68 8.23 6.10
N MET A 164 11.50 8.85 5.97
CA MET A 164 10.27 8.14 5.63
C MET A 164 10.26 7.66 4.17
N GLU A 165 10.71 8.49 3.22
CA GLU A 165 10.87 8.06 1.82
C GLU A 165 11.87 6.89 1.73
N TYR A 166 12.96 6.92 2.48
CA TYR A 166 13.93 5.83 2.50
C TYR A 166 13.35 4.54 3.11
N LEU A 167 12.50 4.64 4.14
CA LEU A 167 11.80 3.46 4.64
C LEU A 167 10.88 2.90 3.57
N ALA A 168 9.99 3.71 3.02
CA ALA A 168 8.94 3.26 2.08
C ALA A 168 9.49 2.80 0.74
N GLU A 169 10.39 3.56 0.10
CA GLU A 169 10.88 3.28 -1.26
C GLU A 169 12.10 2.33 -1.26
N VAL A 170 12.73 2.06 -0.10
CA VAL A 170 13.93 1.21 -0.03
C VAL A 170 13.80 0.10 1.00
N LEU A 171 13.69 0.40 2.29
CA LEU A 171 13.79 -0.65 3.31
C LEU A 171 12.57 -1.57 3.35
N VAL A 172 11.36 -1.06 3.09
CA VAL A 172 10.14 -1.84 2.99
C VAL A 172 10.24 -2.88 1.86
N PRO A 173 10.50 -2.51 0.60
CA PRO A 173 10.64 -3.50 -0.47
C PRO A 173 11.87 -4.42 -0.28
N GLU A 174 13.00 -3.94 0.24
CA GLU A 174 14.15 -4.80 0.57
C GLU A 174 13.83 -5.86 1.64
N THR A 175 12.96 -5.50 2.59
CA THR A 175 12.50 -6.40 3.64
C THR A 175 11.56 -7.45 3.05
N ALA A 176 10.57 -7.02 2.26
CA ALA A 176 9.60 -7.92 1.63
C ALA A 176 10.28 -9.00 0.76
N ILE A 177 11.21 -8.61 -0.12
CA ILE A 177 11.92 -9.60 -0.96
C ILE A 177 12.75 -10.58 -0.12
N ARG A 178 13.28 -10.15 1.04
CA ARG A 178 14.04 -11.03 1.94
C ARG A 178 13.15 -12.01 2.67
N LEU A 179 11.98 -11.57 3.11
CA LEU A 179 10.98 -12.46 3.72
C LEU A 179 10.55 -13.52 2.70
N ILE A 180 10.15 -13.11 1.49
CA ILE A 180 9.78 -14.03 0.41
C ILE A 180 10.92 -15.00 0.09
N ALA A 181 12.16 -14.50 -0.01
CA ALA A 181 13.33 -15.34 -0.27
C ALA A 181 13.58 -16.36 0.85
N GLN A 182 13.36 -15.99 2.11
CA GLN A 182 13.49 -16.88 3.26
C GLN A 182 12.38 -17.93 3.30
N ASP A 183 11.13 -17.50 3.10
CA ASP A 183 9.94 -18.36 3.16
C ASP A 183 9.96 -19.43 2.06
N ARG A 184 10.44 -19.05 0.87
CA ARG A 184 10.46 -19.92 -0.31
C ARG A 184 11.82 -20.56 -0.58
N ASN A 185 12.86 -20.18 0.17
CA ASN A 185 14.25 -20.60 -0.02
C ASN A 185 14.73 -20.37 -1.48
N ILE A 186 14.57 -19.15 -1.97
CA ILE A 186 14.91 -18.72 -3.34
C ILE A 186 15.87 -17.53 -3.34
N SER A 187 16.35 -17.13 -4.52
CA SER A 187 17.20 -15.94 -4.64
C SER A 187 16.43 -14.64 -4.45
N LEU A 188 17.15 -13.55 -4.13
CA LEU A 188 16.56 -12.21 -4.04
C LEU A 188 15.97 -11.74 -5.38
N LEU A 189 16.54 -12.17 -6.50
CA LEU A 189 16.03 -11.82 -7.83
C LEU A 189 14.67 -12.49 -8.07
N GLU A 190 14.58 -13.80 -7.87
CA GLU A 190 13.34 -14.56 -7.99
C GLU A 190 12.28 -14.02 -7.02
N SER A 191 12.67 -13.67 -5.79
CA SER A 191 11.74 -13.09 -4.82
C SER A 191 11.19 -11.73 -5.24
N ALA A 192 11.98 -10.91 -5.95
CA ALA A 192 11.53 -9.61 -6.47
C ALA A 192 10.56 -9.78 -7.64
N GLU A 193 10.79 -10.77 -8.52
CA GLU A 193 9.85 -11.15 -9.57
C GLU A 193 8.53 -11.63 -8.97
N ILE A 194 8.61 -12.51 -7.98
CA ILE A 194 7.44 -13.02 -7.24
C ILE A 194 6.67 -11.88 -6.57
N MET A 195 7.36 -10.96 -5.90
CA MET A 195 6.73 -9.81 -5.22
C MET A 195 5.93 -8.94 -6.19
N LYS A 196 6.44 -8.76 -7.42
CA LYS A 196 5.77 -8.01 -8.48
C LYS A 196 4.59 -8.78 -9.08
N ASP A 197 4.76 -10.08 -9.31
CA ASP A 197 3.74 -10.93 -9.93
C ASP A 197 2.56 -11.21 -9.00
N SER A 198 2.74 -11.08 -7.69
CA SER A 198 1.73 -11.38 -6.67
C SER A 198 0.87 -10.19 -6.25
N THR A 199 1.16 -8.97 -6.72
CA THR A 199 0.53 -7.73 -6.24
C THR A 199 -1.00 -7.84 -6.17
N ASN A 200 -1.63 -8.23 -7.27
CA ASN A 200 -3.09 -8.33 -7.33
C ASN A 200 -3.64 -9.46 -6.44
N PHE A 201 -2.85 -10.53 -6.23
CA PHE A 201 -3.24 -11.65 -5.38
C PHE A 201 -3.23 -11.25 -3.90
N GLY A 202 -2.16 -10.59 -3.44
CA GLY A 202 -2.05 -10.15 -2.05
C GLY A 202 -3.07 -9.09 -1.70
N MET A 203 -3.34 -8.12 -2.58
CA MET A 203 -4.42 -7.14 -2.39
C MET A 203 -5.77 -7.83 -2.19
N TYR A 204 -6.09 -8.83 -3.02
CA TYR A 204 -7.37 -9.52 -2.93
C TYR A 204 -7.50 -10.41 -1.69
N ILE A 205 -6.45 -11.17 -1.34
CA ILE A 205 -6.51 -12.15 -0.26
C ILE A 205 -6.27 -11.53 1.13
N HIS A 206 -5.52 -10.42 1.23
CA HIS A 206 -5.12 -9.87 2.52
C HIS A 206 -5.75 -8.52 2.87
N ASP A 207 -6.30 -7.79 1.89
CA ASP A 207 -6.93 -6.48 2.13
C ASP A 207 -8.46 -6.50 1.98
N VAL A 208 -9.05 -7.56 1.41
CA VAL A 208 -10.50 -7.79 1.45
C VAL A 208 -10.86 -8.41 2.80
N GLU A 209 -11.87 -7.87 3.50
CA GLU A 209 -12.24 -8.27 4.87
C GLU A 209 -12.36 -9.80 5.06
N GLU A 210 -11.90 -10.29 6.22
CA GLU A 210 -11.84 -11.72 6.61
C GLU A 210 -13.15 -12.50 6.37
N ASN A 211 -14.30 -11.84 6.34
CA ASN A 211 -15.61 -12.48 6.18
C ASN A 211 -15.88 -13.01 4.76
N ASN A 212 -15.22 -12.51 3.71
CA ASN A 212 -15.43 -13.01 2.33
C ASN A 212 -14.50 -14.18 1.97
N ILE A 213 -13.33 -14.29 2.60
CA ILE A 213 -12.31 -15.26 2.20
C ILE A 213 -12.73 -16.71 2.52
N TYR A 214 -13.45 -16.92 3.64
CA TYR A 214 -13.92 -18.26 4.01
C TYR A 214 -15.05 -18.78 3.11
N GLU A 215 -15.92 -17.90 2.58
CA GLU A 215 -16.95 -18.30 1.60
C GLU A 215 -16.36 -18.63 0.23
N ILE A 216 -15.29 -17.93 -0.19
CA ILE A 216 -14.65 -18.16 -1.49
C ILE A 216 -13.82 -19.46 -1.50
N ILE A 217 -13.11 -19.77 -0.41
CA ILE A 217 -12.29 -20.98 -0.32
C ILE A 217 -13.15 -22.25 -0.31
N ASP A 218 -14.34 -22.22 0.29
CA ASP A 218 -15.27 -23.36 0.31
C ASP A 218 -15.93 -23.59 -1.06
N ASN A 219 -16.18 -22.52 -1.81
CA ASN A 219 -16.74 -22.60 -3.17
C ASN A 219 -15.73 -22.98 -4.26
N SER A 220 -14.42 -22.80 -4.05
CA SER A 220 -13.37 -23.16 -5.02
C SER A 220 -12.87 -24.61 -4.89
N LEU A 221 -13.36 -25.39 -3.92
CA LEU A 221 -12.99 -26.78 -3.66
C LEU A 221 -14.08 -27.79 -4.08
N LEU A 222 -15.13 -27.33 -4.75
CA LEU A 222 -16.20 -28.13 -5.38
C LEU A 222 -16.06 -28.13 -6.91
#